data_AF-A0A402CHA9-F1
#
_entry.id   AF-A0A402CHA9-F1
#
_cell.length_a   1.000
_cell.length_b   1.000
_cell.length_c   1.000
_cell.angle_alpha   90.00
_cell.angle_beta   90.00
_cell.angle_gamma   90.00
#
_symmetry.space_group_name_H-M   'P 1'
#
loop_
_entity.id
_entity.type
_entity.pdbx_description
1 polymer ?
#
loop_
_entity_poly.entity_id
_entity_poly.type
_entity_poly.pdbx_seq_one_letter_code
_entity_poly.pdbx_strand_id
1 'polypeptide(L)'
;MLLAYARDAEQTLQPESCSDSFDYAVSLASYHLESGQEGARVLFGPGAEEARRTVLTADDVAHRLSQVPLPEVTAAALRSTLADTVDTARYWQDPDGEDILVAAEPVRRELRRVAEHIARSAHAQWWTTSVAADQWSVGWSESVGWSEDGKDSAGSTTAELLRDYRDRTAAEEVRAERDRPADPSANWSGWWWSTPPTRCSSRLLFDRTPAGLWFVEDSMGWERAITRRVNIPAGARVYEVDGAQAWAELCRQFPVEVTAQKRHDWYRTTGRSGRWVIPDWPRLAERYEGVHLTVAGYLAAAGTAIVVDADTASVIAGWAPDHTYWLTDTVNLGSDDPRTWVCDTSGMHPSWIEEAHH
;
A
#
# COMPACT_ATOMS: atom_id res chain seq x y z
N MET A 1 7.46 -5.20 -4.84
CA MET A 1 8.53 -4.22 -5.16
C MET A 1 9.77 -4.86 -5.76
N LEU A 2 10.50 -5.72 -5.04
CA LEU A 2 11.74 -6.32 -5.57
C LEU A 2 11.52 -7.14 -6.85
N LEU A 3 10.44 -7.91 -6.90
CA LEU A 3 10.02 -8.64 -8.11
C LEU A 3 9.70 -7.67 -9.26
N ALA A 4 8.88 -6.64 -9.00
CA ALA A 4 8.52 -5.63 -9.99
C ALA A 4 9.77 -4.93 -10.57
N TYR A 5 10.74 -4.56 -9.74
CA TYR A 5 12.01 -3.98 -10.19
C TYR A 5 12.82 -4.94 -11.07
N ALA A 6 12.86 -6.24 -10.74
CA ALA A 6 13.56 -7.21 -11.58
C ALA A 6 12.89 -7.40 -12.94
N ARG A 7 11.54 -7.36 -13.00
CA ARG A 7 10.77 -7.43 -14.26
C ARG A 7 11.02 -6.18 -15.11
N ASP A 8 10.97 -4.99 -14.52
CA ASP A 8 11.27 -3.71 -15.17
C ASP A 8 12.72 -3.68 -15.73
N ALA A 9 13.68 -4.20 -14.95
CA ALA A 9 15.07 -4.33 -15.37
C ALA A 9 15.25 -5.27 -16.57
N GLU A 10 14.61 -6.44 -16.57
CA GLU A 10 14.63 -7.36 -17.71
C GLU A 10 13.99 -6.70 -18.94
N GLN A 11 12.79 -6.13 -18.80
CA GLN A 11 12.05 -5.50 -19.90
C GLN A 11 12.83 -4.33 -20.53
N THR A 12 13.52 -3.53 -19.72
CA THR A 12 14.36 -2.42 -20.19
C THR A 12 15.53 -2.90 -21.03
N LEU A 13 16.13 -4.04 -20.68
CA LEU A 13 17.30 -4.59 -21.36
C LEU A 13 16.95 -5.53 -22.52
N GLN A 14 15.78 -6.17 -22.44
CA GLN A 14 15.27 -7.19 -23.36
C GLN A 14 13.77 -7.00 -23.58
N PRO A 15 13.37 -6.10 -24.49
CA PRO A 15 11.95 -5.78 -24.71
C PRO A 15 11.17 -6.89 -25.44
N GLU A 16 11.85 -7.84 -26.08
CA GLU A 16 11.22 -8.99 -26.72
C GLU A 16 10.99 -10.12 -25.70
N SER A 17 9.72 -10.38 -25.36
CA SER A 17 9.35 -11.49 -24.48
C SER A 17 9.59 -12.84 -25.17
N CYS A 18 10.28 -13.75 -24.48
CA CYS A 18 10.59 -15.10 -24.94
C CYS A 18 10.15 -16.10 -23.86
N SER A 19 9.84 -17.35 -24.24
CA SER A 19 9.51 -18.43 -23.29
C SER A 19 10.61 -18.70 -22.24
N ASP A 20 11.84 -18.28 -22.53
CA ASP A 20 12.98 -18.42 -21.65
C ASP A 20 13.20 -17.20 -20.74
N SER A 21 12.40 -16.13 -20.86
CA SER A 21 12.54 -14.93 -20.02
C SER A 21 12.16 -15.18 -18.56
N PHE A 22 12.67 -14.34 -17.68
CA PHE A 22 12.31 -14.34 -16.26
C PHE A 22 10.85 -13.92 -16.06
N ASP A 23 10.39 -12.87 -16.74
CA ASP A 23 9.01 -12.38 -16.68
C ASP A 23 7.98 -13.46 -17.06
N TYR A 24 8.27 -14.23 -18.11
CA TYR A 24 7.44 -15.35 -18.53
C TYR A 24 7.39 -16.44 -17.44
N ALA A 25 8.55 -16.73 -16.83
CA ALA A 25 8.62 -17.73 -15.77
C ALA A 25 7.83 -17.34 -14.52
N VAL A 26 7.93 -16.06 -14.11
CA VAL A 26 7.14 -15.50 -13.00
C VAL A 26 5.66 -15.64 -13.29
N SER A 27 5.22 -15.21 -14.48
CA SER A 27 3.80 -15.23 -14.86
C SER A 27 3.22 -16.65 -14.82
N LEU A 28 3.98 -17.64 -15.32
CA LEU A 28 3.54 -19.02 -15.39
C LEU A 28 3.59 -19.74 -14.02
N ALA A 29 4.67 -19.57 -13.27
CA ALA A 29 4.80 -20.15 -11.93
C ALA A 29 3.72 -19.60 -10.98
N SER A 30 3.49 -18.28 -11.02
CA SER A 30 2.47 -17.61 -10.20
C SER A 30 1.06 -18.12 -10.54
N TYR A 31 0.72 -18.22 -11.83
CA TYR A 31 -0.55 -18.81 -12.28
C TYR A 31 -0.77 -20.21 -11.71
N HIS A 32 0.25 -21.08 -11.72
CA HIS A 32 0.13 -22.42 -11.18
C HIS A 32 -0.03 -22.46 -9.65
N LEU A 33 0.59 -21.53 -8.93
CA LEU A 33 0.48 -21.44 -7.48
C LEU A 33 -0.90 -20.99 -7.01
N GLU A 34 -1.57 -20.11 -7.76
CA GLU A 34 -2.95 -19.70 -7.46
C GLU A 34 -4.00 -20.61 -8.12
N SER A 35 -3.62 -21.47 -9.06
CA SER A 35 -4.57 -22.32 -9.78
C SER A 35 -5.35 -23.25 -8.83
N GLY A 36 -6.68 -23.10 -8.83
CA GLY A 36 -7.58 -23.83 -7.93
C GLY A 36 -8.02 -23.06 -6.68
N GLN A 37 -7.53 -21.84 -6.47
CA GLN A 37 -8.08 -20.90 -5.49
C GLN A 37 -9.26 -20.10 -6.08
N GLU A 38 -10.17 -19.64 -5.23
CA GLU A 38 -11.22 -18.70 -5.64
C GLU A 38 -10.57 -17.40 -6.14
N GLY A 39 -10.94 -16.94 -7.34
CA GLY A 39 -10.38 -15.71 -7.94
C GLY A 39 -9.08 -15.88 -8.74
N ALA A 40 -8.58 -17.11 -8.93
CA ALA A 40 -7.40 -17.39 -9.74
C ALA A 40 -7.48 -16.79 -11.17
N ARG A 41 -6.36 -16.26 -11.68
CA ARG A 41 -6.29 -15.73 -13.05
C ARG A 41 -6.57 -16.84 -14.06
N VAL A 42 -7.06 -16.48 -15.23
CA VAL A 42 -7.32 -17.44 -16.32
C VAL A 42 -6.45 -17.10 -17.52
N LEU A 43 -5.66 -18.08 -17.97
CA LEU A 43 -4.88 -17.97 -19.20
C LEU A 43 -5.80 -18.09 -20.42
N PHE A 44 -5.81 -17.08 -21.27
CA PHE A 44 -6.52 -17.03 -22.55
C PHE A 44 -5.59 -16.64 -23.70
N GLY A 45 -5.90 -17.09 -24.91
CA GLY A 45 -5.17 -16.74 -26.14
C GLY A 45 -4.36 -17.91 -26.74
N PRO A 46 -3.72 -17.68 -27.90
CA PRO A 46 -2.84 -18.67 -28.54
C PRO A 46 -1.72 -19.12 -27.58
N GLY A 47 -1.49 -20.43 -27.46
CA GLY A 47 -0.46 -20.99 -26.56
C GLY A 47 -0.92 -21.22 -25.11
N ALA A 48 -2.13 -20.82 -24.72
CA ALA A 48 -2.63 -20.98 -23.35
C ALA A 48 -2.70 -22.46 -22.91
N GLU A 49 -3.08 -23.39 -23.80
CA GLU A 49 -3.12 -24.83 -23.49
C GLU A 49 -1.74 -25.43 -23.27
N GLU A 50 -0.72 -24.91 -23.95
CA GLU A 50 0.67 -25.33 -23.76
C GLU A 50 1.23 -24.73 -22.46
N ALA A 51 0.99 -23.45 -22.21
CA ALA A 51 1.34 -22.79 -20.96
C ALA A 51 0.77 -23.52 -19.75
N ARG A 52 -0.52 -23.91 -19.77
CA ARG A 52 -1.15 -24.70 -18.68
C ARG A 52 -0.48 -26.05 -18.40
N ARG A 53 0.28 -26.60 -19.35
CA ARG A 53 1.00 -27.88 -19.19
C ARG A 53 2.45 -27.69 -18.77
N THR A 54 3.00 -26.49 -18.98
CA THR A 54 4.38 -26.15 -18.63
C THR A 54 4.44 -25.75 -17.16
N VAL A 55 4.99 -26.62 -16.33
CA VAL A 55 5.14 -26.34 -14.90
C VAL A 55 6.53 -25.79 -14.64
N LEU A 56 6.60 -24.54 -14.16
CA LEU A 56 7.83 -23.92 -13.67
C LEU A 56 7.80 -23.85 -12.15
N THR A 57 8.91 -24.24 -11.53
CA THR A 57 9.07 -24.26 -10.07
C THR A 57 9.64 -22.94 -9.55
N ALA A 58 9.59 -22.74 -8.24
CA ALA A 58 10.27 -21.63 -7.58
C ALA A 58 11.79 -21.65 -7.82
N ASP A 59 12.41 -22.82 -7.95
CA ASP A 59 13.83 -22.97 -8.29
C ASP A 59 14.12 -22.53 -9.74
N ASP A 60 13.23 -22.83 -10.69
CA ASP A 60 13.37 -22.37 -12.07
C ASP A 60 13.29 -20.84 -12.17
N VAL A 61 12.33 -20.24 -11.46
CA VAL A 61 12.18 -18.78 -11.36
C VAL A 61 13.42 -18.17 -10.69
N ALA A 62 13.90 -18.74 -9.58
CA ALA A 62 15.10 -18.28 -8.89
C ALA A 62 16.34 -18.36 -9.79
N HIS A 63 16.49 -19.45 -10.56
CA HIS A 63 17.58 -19.59 -11.52
C HIS A 63 17.54 -18.47 -12.56
N ARG A 64 16.38 -18.19 -13.18
CA ARG A 64 16.24 -17.10 -14.15
C ARG A 64 16.48 -15.73 -13.51
N LEU A 65 15.90 -15.47 -12.33
CA LEU A 65 16.15 -14.25 -11.55
C LEU A 65 17.63 -14.03 -11.29
N SER A 66 18.38 -15.10 -10.99
CA SER A 66 19.82 -15.01 -10.75
C SER A 66 20.61 -14.48 -11.96
N GLN A 67 20.07 -14.58 -13.18
CA GLN A 67 20.69 -14.11 -14.41
C GLN A 67 20.22 -12.74 -14.87
N VAL A 68 19.14 -12.18 -14.29
CA VAL A 68 18.63 -10.85 -14.63
C VAL A 68 19.70 -9.79 -14.31
N PRO A 69 20.22 -9.06 -15.31
CA PRO A 69 21.13 -7.95 -15.07
C PRO A 69 20.37 -6.79 -14.42
N LEU A 70 20.98 -6.15 -13.42
CA LEU A 70 20.39 -5.02 -12.72
C LEU A 70 21.02 -3.72 -13.23
N PRO A 71 20.31 -2.89 -14.01
CA PRO A 71 20.82 -1.62 -14.51
C PRO A 71 21.01 -0.62 -13.36
N GLU A 72 21.60 0.54 -13.66
CA GLU A 72 21.68 1.64 -12.68
C GLU A 72 20.28 1.99 -12.16
N VAL A 73 20.14 2.10 -10.84
CA VAL A 73 18.88 2.48 -10.21
C VAL A 73 18.59 3.94 -10.53
N THR A 74 17.41 4.22 -11.09
CA THR A 74 16.93 5.59 -11.32
C THR A 74 15.77 5.92 -10.40
N ALA A 75 15.55 7.21 -10.14
CA ALA A 75 14.39 7.66 -9.36
C ALA A 75 13.05 7.29 -10.02
N ALA A 76 12.99 7.33 -11.36
CA ALA A 76 11.80 6.97 -12.12
C ALA A 76 11.47 5.47 -11.99
N ALA A 77 12.47 4.58 -12.13
CA ALA A 77 12.27 3.15 -11.96
C ALA A 77 11.81 2.80 -10.55
N LEU A 78 12.40 3.42 -9.51
CA LEU A 78 11.96 3.20 -8.12
C LEU A 78 10.53 3.70 -7.89
N ARG A 79 10.16 4.86 -8.44
CA ARG A 79 8.79 5.39 -8.33
C ARG A 79 7.79 4.44 -9.01
N SER A 80 8.01 4.07 -10.28
CA SER A 80 7.08 3.21 -11.02
C SER A 80 6.93 1.84 -10.36
N THR A 81 8.05 1.18 -10.02
CA THR A 81 8.00 -0.15 -9.39
C THR A 81 7.38 -0.14 -7.99
N LEU A 82 7.51 0.96 -7.24
CA LEU A 82 6.80 1.14 -5.98
C LEU A 82 5.30 1.39 -6.23
N ALA A 83 4.94 2.22 -7.20
CA ALA A 83 3.54 2.45 -7.59
C ALA A 83 2.84 1.14 -7.98
N ASP A 84 3.44 0.35 -8.87
CA ASP A 84 2.91 -0.96 -9.28
C ASP A 84 2.74 -1.90 -8.09
N THR A 85 3.68 -1.87 -7.14
CA THR A 85 3.58 -2.70 -5.92
C THR A 85 2.48 -2.25 -4.98
N VAL A 86 2.27 -0.94 -4.86
CA VAL A 86 1.24 -0.39 -3.98
C VAL A 86 -0.12 -0.67 -4.59
N ASP A 87 -0.29 -0.48 -5.89
CA ASP A 87 -1.55 -0.74 -6.61
C ASP A 87 -2.03 -2.19 -6.48
N THR A 88 -1.11 -3.16 -6.47
CA THR A 88 -1.48 -4.58 -6.31
C THR A 88 -1.77 -5.00 -4.87
N ALA A 89 -1.52 -4.14 -3.88
CA ALA A 89 -1.69 -4.45 -2.47
C ALA A 89 -3.18 -4.55 -2.09
N ARG A 90 -3.64 -5.78 -1.79
CA ARG A 90 -5.04 -6.11 -1.52
C ARG A 90 -5.16 -6.89 -0.20
N TYR A 91 -5.18 -6.19 0.92
CA TYR A 91 -5.17 -6.79 2.27
C TYR A 91 -6.51 -7.39 2.72
N TRP A 92 -7.41 -7.66 1.78
CA TRP A 92 -8.76 -8.20 2.00
C TRP A 92 -8.99 -9.56 1.32
N GLN A 93 -7.98 -10.07 0.62
CA GLN A 93 -8.00 -11.37 -0.06
C GLN A 93 -6.78 -12.22 0.36
N ASP A 94 -6.79 -13.48 -0.07
CA ASP A 94 -5.64 -14.37 0.10
C ASP A 94 -4.44 -13.88 -0.75
N PRO A 95 -3.20 -14.23 -0.37
CA PRO A 95 -2.01 -13.96 -1.17
C PRO A 95 -2.17 -14.52 -2.58
N ASP A 96 -1.85 -13.73 -3.60
CA ASP A 96 -1.91 -14.20 -4.98
C ASP A 96 -0.70 -15.06 -5.36
N GLY A 97 -0.69 -15.58 -6.58
CA GLY A 97 0.39 -16.45 -7.04
C GLY A 97 1.78 -15.80 -6.97
N GLU A 98 1.87 -14.49 -7.19
CA GLU A 98 3.15 -13.76 -7.12
C GLU A 98 3.58 -13.62 -5.65
N ASP A 99 2.66 -13.33 -4.73
CA ASP A 99 2.93 -13.28 -3.28
C ASP A 99 3.47 -14.63 -2.77
N ILE A 100 2.83 -15.74 -3.15
CA ILE A 100 3.26 -17.09 -2.79
C ILE A 100 4.65 -17.39 -3.38
N LEU A 101 4.89 -17.00 -4.63
CA LEU A 101 6.15 -17.23 -5.32
C LEU A 101 7.32 -16.49 -4.67
N VAL A 102 7.15 -15.20 -4.33
CA VAL A 102 8.23 -14.41 -3.71
C VAL A 102 8.50 -14.80 -2.26
N ALA A 103 7.52 -15.43 -1.58
CA ALA A 103 7.70 -15.98 -0.24
C ALA A 103 8.55 -17.27 -0.23
N ALA A 104 8.63 -18.00 -1.36
CA ALA A 104 9.40 -19.23 -1.47
C ALA A 104 10.91 -18.98 -1.30
N GLU A 105 11.58 -19.81 -0.48
CA GLU A 105 12.99 -19.60 -0.10
C GLU A 105 13.96 -19.42 -1.28
N PRO A 106 13.90 -20.22 -2.38
CA PRO A 106 14.81 -20.03 -3.51
C PRO A 106 14.68 -18.63 -4.13
N VAL A 107 13.45 -18.14 -4.34
CA VAL A 107 13.19 -16.82 -4.92
C VAL A 107 13.57 -15.72 -3.94
N ARG A 108 13.19 -15.85 -2.66
CA ARG A 108 13.50 -14.88 -1.61
C ARG A 108 15.02 -14.69 -1.44
N ARG A 109 15.81 -15.76 -1.60
CA ARG A 109 17.28 -15.70 -1.58
C ARG A 109 17.82 -14.83 -2.71
N GLU A 110 17.35 -15.01 -3.94
CA GLU A 110 17.82 -14.26 -5.09
C GLU A 110 17.32 -12.79 -5.08
N LEU A 111 16.11 -12.54 -4.56
CA LEU A 111 15.60 -11.17 -4.37
C LEU A 111 16.45 -10.33 -3.41
N ARG A 112 17.23 -10.95 -2.51
CA ARG A 112 18.18 -10.23 -1.65
C ARG A 112 19.17 -9.40 -2.45
N ARG A 113 19.65 -9.91 -3.60
CA ARG A 113 20.56 -9.18 -4.48
C ARG A 113 19.91 -7.90 -5.02
N VAL A 114 18.63 -7.99 -5.39
CA VAL A 114 17.84 -6.84 -5.87
C VAL A 114 17.65 -5.82 -4.76
N ALA A 115 17.32 -6.27 -3.54
CA ALA A 115 17.18 -5.40 -2.38
C ALA A 115 18.47 -4.65 -2.06
N GLU A 116 19.60 -5.34 -2.03
CA GLU A 116 20.91 -4.73 -1.80
C GLU A 116 21.31 -3.74 -2.90
N HIS A 117 20.96 -4.01 -4.15
CA HIS A 117 21.19 -3.11 -5.28
C HIS A 117 20.41 -1.80 -5.11
N ILE A 118 19.11 -1.88 -4.79
CA ILE A 118 18.25 -0.72 -4.55
C ILE A 118 18.73 0.06 -3.31
N ALA A 119 19.02 -0.63 -2.21
CA ALA A 119 19.41 0.01 -0.94
C ALA A 119 20.73 0.79 -1.02
N ARG A 120 21.63 0.45 -1.96
CA ARG A 120 22.87 1.20 -2.21
C ARG A 120 22.66 2.48 -3.03
N SER A 121 21.50 2.63 -3.69
CA SER A 121 21.20 3.79 -4.51
C SER A 121 20.89 5.03 -3.67
N ALA A 122 21.41 6.18 -4.10
CA ALA A 122 21.04 7.47 -3.51
C ALA A 122 19.54 7.75 -3.63
N HIS A 123 18.87 7.20 -4.64
CA HIS A 123 17.44 7.40 -4.88
C HIS A 123 16.52 6.72 -3.86
N ALA A 124 17.03 5.74 -3.09
CA ALA A 124 16.28 5.07 -2.03
C ALA A 124 16.52 5.70 -0.64
N GLN A 125 17.48 6.62 -0.49
CA GLN A 125 17.85 7.16 0.83
C GLN A 125 16.68 7.83 1.56
N TRP A 126 15.81 8.51 0.80
CA TRP A 126 14.67 9.21 1.38
C TRP A 126 13.61 8.26 1.97
N TRP A 127 13.61 6.98 1.62
CA TRP A 127 12.61 6.00 2.09
C TRP A 127 12.59 5.80 3.61
N THR A 128 13.66 6.20 4.30
CA THR A 128 13.81 6.11 5.75
C THR A 128 13.72 7.48 6.44
N THR A 129 13.49 8.54 5.67
CA THR A 129 13.43 9.90 6.23
C THR A 129 12.07 10.18 6.85
N SER A 130 12.09 10.96 7.93
CA SER A 130 10.88 11.50 8.57
C SER A 130 10.03 12.32 7.61
N VAL A 131 8.83 12.70 8.07
CA VAL A 131 7.89 13.54 7.32
C VAL A 131 8.58 14.76 6.71
N ALA A 132 8.33 15.00 5.42
CA ALA A 132 8.87 16.18 4.74
C ALA A 132 8.10 17.45 5.15
N ALA A 133 8.77 18.60 5.14
CA ALA A 133 8.10 19.88 5.42
C ALA A 133 7.13 20.32 4.30
N ASP A 134 7.39 19.88 3.06
CA ASP A 134 6.52 20.15 1.92
C ASP A 134 5.62 18.94 1.66
N GLN A 135 4.34 19.10 1.97
CA GLN A 135 3.34 18.03 1.94
C GLN A 135 2.12 18.44 1.12
N TRP A 136 1.58 17.49 0.38
CA TRP A 136 0.50 17.69 -0.57
C TRP A 136 -0.58 16.64 -0.36
N SER A 137 -1.83 17.10 -0.24
CA SER A 137 -3.02 16.25 -0.16
C SER A 137 -3.60 16.08 -1.56
N VAL A 138 -4.03 14.86 -1.88
CA VAL A 138 -4.61 14.49 -3.18
C VAL A 138 -6.11 14.25 -3.02
N GLY A 139 -6.91 14.86 -3.89
CA GLY A 139 -8.34 14.57 -4.00
C GLY A 139 -8.68 14.13 -5.42
N TRP A 140 -9.34 12.98 -5.56
CA TRP A 140 -9.68 12.36 -6.84
C TRP A 140 -11.05 12.85 -7.33
N SER A 141 -11.16 13.20 -8.62
CA SER A 141 -12.42 13.76 -9.17
C SER A 141 -13.48 12.70 -9.48
N GLU A 142 -13.07 11.45 -9.72
CA GLU A 142 -13.94 10.36 -10.17
C GLU A 142 -14.41 9.42 -9.06
N SER A 143 -13.88 9.59 -7.85
CA SER A 143 -14.55 9.11 -6.65
C SER A 143 -15.85 9.87 -6.47
N VAL A 144 -16.90 9.41 -7.16
CA VAL A 144 -18.32 9.67 -6.87
C VAL A 144 -18.54 9.09 -5.47
N GLY A 145 -18.26 9.91 -4.45
CA GLY A 145 -17.94 9.42 -3.11
C GLY A 145 -17.00 10.32 -2.30
N TRP A 146 -16.31 11.29 -2.93
CA TRP A 146 -16.43 12.64 -2.37
C TRP A 146 -17.91 12.94 -2.51
N SER A 147 -18.59 13.14 -1.39
CA SER A 147 -19.99 13.53 -1.41
C SER A 147 -20.18 14.60 -2.49
N GLU A 148 -21.24 14.49 -3.30
CA GLU A 148 -21.70 15.58 -4.17
C GLU A 148 -22.01 16.87 -3.38
N ASP A 149 -21.88 16.84 -2.07
CA ASP A 149 -21.53 17.99 -1.27
C ASP A 149 -20.00 18.12 -1.22
N GLY A 150 -19.42 19.09 -1.93
CA GLY A 150 -18.06 19.63 -1.70
C GLY A 150 -17.93 20.23 -0.30
N LYS A 151 -18.14 19.39 0.70
CA LYS A 151 -18.20 19.60 2.12
C LYS A 151 -17.33 18.49 2.68
N ASP A 152 -16.14 18.86 3.14
CA ASP A 152 -15.49 18.19 4.26
C ASP A 152 -16.48 18.14 5.44
N SER A 153 -17.57 17.38 5.38
CA SER A 153 -18.68 17.50 6.36
C SER A 153 -18.95 18.95 6.77
N ALA A 154 -18.87 19.93 5.83
CA ALA A 154 -18.48 21.33 6.08
C ALA A 154 -18.97 21.84 7.44
N GLY A 155 -18.14 21.68 8.47
CA GLY A 155 -18.56 21.83 9.85
C GLY A 155 -17.93 20.88 10.87
N SER A 156 -17.64 19.61 10.52
CA SER A 156 -17.02 18.71 11.51
C SER A 156 -15.51 18.92 11.63
N THR A 157 -15.07 19.14 12.86
CA THR A 157 -13.66 19.22 13.24
C THR A 157 -12.99 17.84 13.13
N THR A 158 -11.68 17.79 12.93
CA THR A 158 -10.92 16.53 12.92
C THR A 158 -11.17 15.74 14.22
N ALA A 159 -11.29 16.43 15.35
CA ALA A 159 -11.59 15.81 16.63
C ALA A 159 -12.97 15.14 16.68
N GLU A 160 -13.99 15.69 16.00
CA GLU A 160 -15.31 15.07 15.87
C GLU A 160 -15.26 13.83 14.98
N LEU A 161 -14.56 13.91 13.83
CA LEU A 161 -14.38 12.76 12.93
C LEU A 161 -13.70 11.58 13.64
N LEU A 162 -12.66 11.86 14.42
CA LEU A 162 -11.95 10.83 15.18
C LEU A 162 -12.83 10.19 16.26
N ARG A 163 -13.64 11.00 16.98
CA ARG A 163 -14.57 10.48 18.00
C ARG A 163 -15.66 9.62 17.37
N ASP A 164 -16.30 10.11 16.30
CA ASP A 164 -17.33 9.36 15.58
C ASP A 164 -16.78 8.04 15.02
N TYR A 165 -15.57 8.05 14.46
CA TYR A 165 -14.92 6.82 14.01
C TYR A 165 -14.67 5.84 15.16
N ARG A 166 -14.16 6.30 16.31
CA ARG A 166 -13.98 5.44 17.48
C ARG A 166 -15.30 4.79 17.93
N ASP A 167 -16.37 5.57 17.99
CA ASP A 167 -17.69 5.09 18.40
C ASP A 167 -18.25 4.08 17.39
N ARG A 168 -18.11 4.34 16.09
CA ARG A 168 -18.49 3.40 15.02
C ARG A 168 -17.66 2.12 15.04
N THR A 169 -16.35 2.20 15.23
CA THR A 169 -15.47 1.03 15.33
C THR A 169 -15.86 0.15 16.51
N ALA A 170 -16.16 0.74 17.68
CA ALA A 170 -16.61 -0.01 18.84
C ALA A 170 -17.99 -0.66 18.63
N ALA A 171 -18.94 0.07 18.03
CA ALA A 171 -20.26 -0.47 17.71
C ALA A 171 -20.19 -1.59 16.66
N GLU A 172 -19.30 -1.46 15.67
CA GLU A 172 -19.10 -2.48 14.65
C GLU A 172 -18.43 -3.72 15.22
N GLU A 173 -17.49 -3.58 16.15
CA GLU A 173 -16.87 -4.73 16.84
C GLU A 173 -17.93 -5.60 17.54
N VAL A 174 -18.83 -4.96 18.30
CA VAL A 174 -19.94 -5.64 18.99
C VAL A 174 -20.90 -6.29 17.99
N ARG A 175 -21.23 -5.60 16.89
CA ARG A 175 -22.11 -6.14 15.84
C ARG A 175 -21.46 -7.33 15.15
N ALA A 176 -20.19 -7.21 14.80
CA ALA A 176 -19.41 -8.23 14.13
C ALA A 176 -19.28 -9.50 14.98
N GLU A 177 -19.17 -9.36 16.30
CA GLU A 177 -19.14 -10.51 17.21
C GLU A 177 -20.49 -11.22 17.32
N ARG A 178 -21.60 -10.48 17.21
CA ARG A 178 -22.95 -11.04 17.27
C ARG A 178 -23.36 -11.72 15.96
N ASP A 179 -23.08 -11.07 14.82
CA ASP A 179 -23.75 -11.37 13.55
C ASP A 179 -22.88 -12.16 12.55
N ARG A 180 -21.55 -12.11 12.68
CA ARG A 180 -20.64 -12.72 11.69
C ARG A 180 -20.18 -14.12 12.11
N PRO A 181 -19.81 -14.99 11.17
CA PRO A 181 -19.26 -16.31 11.49
C PRO A 181 -18.01 -16.21 12.39
N ALA A 182 -17.93 -17.08 13.40
CA ALA A 182 -16.76 -17.14 14.27
C ALA A 182 -15.53 -17.76 13.57
N ASP A 183 -15.76 -18.61 12.56
CA ASP A 183 -14.72 -19.19 11.72
C ASP A 183 -14.05 -18.08 10.88
N PRO A 184 -12.75 -17.79 11.09
CA PRO A 184 -12.07 -16.74 10.36
C PRO A 184 -11.94 -17.05 8.86
N SER A 185 -12.03 -18.33 8.45
CA SER A 185 -11.99 -18.73 7.04
C SER A 185 -13.30 -18.54 6.28
N ALA A 186 -14.39 -18.14 6.96
CA ALA A 186 -15.67 -17.90 6.32
C ALA A 186 -15.58 -16.79 5.25
N ASN A 187 -16.33 -16.92 4.16
CA ASN A 187 -16.37 -15.94 3.09
C ASN A 187 -17.17 -14.69 3.49
N TRP A 188 -16.53 -13.84 4.28
CA TRP A 188 -17.07 -12.57 4.74
C TRP A 188 -15.99 -11.50 4.56
N SER A 189 -16.39 -10.32 4.11
CA SER A 189 -15.49 -9.17 3.98
C SER A 189 -16.17 -7.90 4.50
N GLY A 190 -15.41 -6.83 4.66
CA GLY A 190 -15.94 -5.53 5.05
C GLY A 190 -14.87 -4.45 5.07
N TRP A 191 -14.99 -3.54 6.03
CA TRP A 191 -14.00 -2.49 6.21
C TRP A 191 -12.69 -3.07 6.76
N TRP A 192 -11.63 -3.13 5.95
CA TRP A 192 -10.35 -3.75 6.30
C TRP A 192 -9.25 -2.74 6.69
N TRP A 193 -9.38 -1.47 6.30
CA TRP A 193 -8.41 -0.40 6.61
C TRP A 193 -8.12 -0.23 8.11
N SER A 194 -6.87 0.05 8.42
CA SER A 194 -6.39 0.43 9.75
C SER A 194 -6.15 1.94 9.88
N THR A 195 -6.36 2.73 8.84
CA THR A 195 -6.09 4.18 8.83
C THR A 195 -7.13 5.01 9.60
N PRO A 196 -6.74 6.18 10.13
CA PRO A 196 -7.71 7.14 10.65
C PRO A 196 -8.57 7.75 9.54
N PRO A 197 -9.80 8.21 9.85
CA PRO A 197 -10.74 8.80 8.89
C PRO A 197 -10.40 10.27 8.56
N THR A 198 -9.12 10.64 8.57
CA THR A 198 -8.69 12.04 8.47
C THR A 198 -7.96 12.30 7.17
N ARG A 199 -7.68 13.58 6.91
CA ARG A 199 -6.90 13.99 5.76
C ARG A 199 -5.51 13.36 5.81
N CYS A 200 -5.08 12.86 4.66
CA CYS A 200 -3.70 12.47 4.43
C CYS A 200 -2.97 13.42 3.45
N SER A 201 -1.65 13.42 3.53
CA SER A 201 -0.75 14.07 2.59
C SER A 201 0.53 13.27 2.41
N SER A 202 1.31 13.63 1.40
CA SER A 202 2.61 13.04 1.10
C SER A 202 3.59 14.06 0.53
N ARG A 203 4.87 13.70 0.40
CA ARG A 203 5.90 14.59 -0.14
C ARG A 203 5.78 14.78 -1.66
N LEU A 204 6.50 15.77 -2.18
CA LEU A 204 6.83 15.81 -3.61
C LEU A 204 7.98 14.85 -3.95
N LEU A 205 7.85 14.16 -5.07
CA LEU A 205 8.89 13.32 -5.65
C LEU A 205 9.88 14.15 -6.49
N PHE A 206 10.88 13.46 -7.06
CA PHE A 206 11.98 14.07 -7.83
C PHE A 206 11.50 14.87 -9.06
N ASP A 207 10.35 14.51 -9.62
CA ASP A 207 9.70 15.11 -10.78
C ASP A 207 8.65 16.16 -10.40
N ARG A 208 8.58 16.55 -9.13
CA ARG A 208 7.63 17.54 -8.57
C ARG A 208 6.17 17.07 -8.52
N THR A 209 5.91 15.79 -8.77
CA THR A 209 4.59 15.21 -8.52
C THR A 209 4.43 14.82 -7.05
N PRO A 210 3.25 15.02 -6.42
CA PRO A 210 2.96 14.44 -5.11
C PRO A 210 3.01 12.90 -5.12
N ALA A 211 3.63 12.30 -4.11
CA ALA A 211 3.76 10.85 -4.01
C ALA A 211 2.39 10.13 -3.95
N GLY A 212 1.40 10.76 -3.33
CA GLY A 212 0.02 10.25 -3.24
C GLY A 212 -0.74 10.21 -4.57
N LEU A 213 -0.19 10.75 -5.67
CA LEU A 213 -0.71 10.48 -7.02
C LEU A 213 -0.29 9.10 -7.53
N TRP A 214 0.84 8.58 -7.04
CA TRP A 214 1.45 7.34 -7.53
C TRP A 214 1.18 6.16 -6.60
N PHE A 215 1.21 6.39 -5.30
CA PHE A 215 1.14 5.33 -4.31
C PHE A 215 -0.29 5.22 -3.79
N VAL A 216 -1.13 4.51 -4.54
CA VAL A 216 -2.53 4.26 -4.22
C VAL A 216 -2.72 2.76 -4.12
N GLU A 217 -3.11 2.26 -2.95
CA GLU A 217 -3.45 0.84 -2.80
C GLU A 217 -4.76 0.53 -3.53
N ASP A 218 -4.80 -0.57 -4.29
CA ASP A 218 -6.01 -1.10 -4.94
C ASP A 218 -6.74 0.00 -5.74
N SER A 219 -6.01 0.68 -6.63
CA SER A 219 -6.54 1.85 -7.31
C SER A 219 -7.64 1.45 -8.29
N MET A 220 -8.65 2.32 -8.42
CA MET A 220 -9.79 2.07 -9.32
C MET A 220 -9.57 2.68 -10.71
N GLY A 221 -8.31 2.88 -11.12
CA GLY A 221 -7.97 3.49 -12.41
C GLY A 221 -8.32 4.97 -12.49
N TRP A 222 -8.20 5.73 -11.38
CA TRP A 222 -8.51 7.16 -11.38
C TRP A 222 -7.55 7.95 -12.29
N GLU A 223 -8.11 8.70 -13.24
CA GLU A 223 -7.31 9.39 -14.25
C GLU A 223 -7.13 10.88 -13.98
N ARG A 224 -7.79 11.42 -12.94
CA ARG A 224 -7.76 12.86 -12.65
C ARG A 224 -7.79 13.16 -11.16
N ALA A 225 -6.91 14.08 -10.75
CA ALA A 225 -6.73 14.46 -9.36
C ALA A 225 -6.51 15.97 -9.20
N ILE A 226 -6.93 16.51 -8.06
CA ILE A 226 -6.61 17.87 -7.61
C ILE A 226 -5.77 17.75 -6.36
N THR A 227 -4.61 18.39 -6.37
CA THR A 227 -3.71 18.41 -5.22
C THR A 227 -3.67 19.78 -4.59
N ARG A 228 -3.55 19.80 -3.27
CA ARG A 228 -3.44 21.04 -2.49
C ARG A 228 -2.31 20.89 -1.49
N ARG A 229 -1.52 21.94 -1.35
CA ARG A 229 -0.47 22.00 -0.35
C ARG A 229 -1.07 21.94 1.05
N VAL A 230 -0.38 21.32 1.98
CA VAL A 230 -0.75 21.27 3.39
C VAL A 230 0.10 22.25 4.19
N ASN A 231 -0.56 23.07 5.01
CA ASN A 231 0.07 23.99 5.93
C ASN A 231 0.35 23.26 7.25
N ILE A 232 1.63 23.00 7.53
CA ILE A 232 2.07 22.32 8.75
C ILE A 232 2.64 23.38 9.71
N PRO A 233 2.09 23.53 10.92
CA PRO A 233 2.64 24.44 11.92
C PRO A 233 4.10 24.10 12.26
N ALA A 234 4.91 25.13 12.48
CA ALA A 234 6.26 24.95 12.99
C ALA A 234 6.20 24.22 14.34
N GLY A 235 6.91 23.08 14.45
CA GLY A 235 6.92 22.26 15.67
C GLY A 235 5.79 21.25 15.78
N ALA A 236 5.01 21.00 14.72
CA ALA A 236 4.08 19.87 14.67
C ALA A 236 4.82 18.56 15.01
N ARG A 237 4.28 17.80 15.96
CA ARG A 237 4.79 16.51 16.40
C ARG A 237 4.14 15.44 15.54
N VAL A 238 4.97 14.74 14.78
CA VAL A 238 4.55 13.62 13.94
C VAL A 238 5.15 12.35 14.53
N TYR A 239 4.32 11.33 14.71
CA TYR A 239 4.81 9.99 15.05
C TYR A 239 5.27 9.29 13.78
N GLU A 240 6.51 8.81 13.77
CA GLU A 240 7.12 8.13 12.64
C GLU A 240 6.93 6.62 12.76
N VAL A 241 6.29 6.01 11.76
CA VAL A 241 6.19 4.57 11.60
C VAL A 241 7.23 4.15 10.56
N ASP A 242 8.39 3.72 11.07
CA ASP A 242 9.54 3.26 10.27
C ASP A 242 9.63 1.73 10.14
N GLY A 243 8.70 1.00 10.76
CA GLY A 243 8.58 -0.45 10.67
C GLY A 243 7.60 -1.04 11.66
N ALA A 244 7.57 -2.37 11.71
CA ALA A 244 6.63 -3.14 12.53
C ALA A 244 6.72 -2.80 14.03
N GLN A 245 7.93 -2.53 14.56
CA GLN A 245 8.12 -2.21 15.97
C GLN A 245 7.47 -0.88 16.36
N ALA A 246 7.63 0.16 15.54
CA ALA A 246 7.03 1.47 15.78
C ALA A 246 5.49 1.40 15.75
N TRP A 247 4.92 0.61 14.84
CA TRP A 247 3.48 0.34 14.79
C TRP A 247 2.98 -0.47 15.98
N ALA A 248 3.70 -1.53 16.35
CA ALA A 248 3.35 -2.37 17.49
C ALA A 248 3.35 -1.56 18.80
N GLU A 249 4.27 -0.62 18.97
CA GLU A 249 4.32 0.28 20.13
C GLU A 249 3.09 1.19 20.21
N LEU A 250 2.65 1.79 19.09
CA LEU A 250 1.40 2.56 19.05
C LEU A 250 0.20 1.71 19.47
N CYS A 251 0.08 0.52 18.89
CA CYS A 251 -1.01 -0.41 19.18
C CYS A 251 -1.00 -0.86 20.65
N ARG A 252 0.19 -1.04 21.24
CA ARG A 252 0.35 -1.43 22.65
C ARG A 252 -0.03 -0.30 23.60
N GLN A 253 0.35 0.94 23.30
CA GLN A 253 0.05 2.09 24.14
C GLN A 253 -1.41 2.55 24.04
N PHE A 254 -2.01 2.40 22.86
CA PHE A 254 -3.35 2.92 22.55
C PHE A 254 -4.21 1.89 21.81
N PRO A 255 -4.54 0.73 22.39
CA PRO A 255 -5.27 -0.30 21.69
C PRO A 255 -6.77 0.02 21.56
N VAL A 256 -7.30 -0.10 20.34
CA VAL A 256 -8.73 -0.28 20.06
C VAL A 256 -8.93 -1.69 19.51
N GLU A 257 -9.85 -2.43 20.11
CA GLU A 257 -10.20 -3.79 19.72
C GLU A 257 -10.93 -3.82 18.37
N VAL A 258 -10.46 -4.64 17.45
CA VAL A 258 -11.07 -4.82 16.12
C VAL A 258 -11.09 -6.29 15.69
N THR A 259 -10.99 -7.23 16.64
CA THR A 259 -10.93 -8.67 16.38
C THR A 259 -12.07 -9.14 15.51
N ALA A 260 -13.31 -8.97 15.98
CA ALA A 260 -14.49 -9.48 15.33
C ALA A 260 -14.69 -8.85 13.95
N GLN A 261 -14.44 -7.56 13.83
CA GLN A 261 -14.71 -6.83 12.59
C GLN A 261 -13.65 -7.04 11.50
N LYS A 262 -12.41 -7.42 11.87
CA LYS A 262 -11.29 -7.65 10.94
C LYS A 262 -10.96 -9.12 10.72
N ARG A 263 -11.52 -10.04 11.52
CA ARG A 263 -11.09 -11.45 11.60
C ARG A 263 -10.95 -12.14 10.24
N HIS A 264 -11.82 -11.85 9.28
CA HIS A 264 -11.86 -12.57 8.00
C HIS A 264 -10.82 -12.03 7.02
N ASP A 265 -10.89 -10.73 6.72
CA ASP A 265 -9.96 -10.07 5.78
C ASP A 265 -8.51 -10.18 6.26
N TRP A 266 -8.25 -9.94 7.56
CA TRP A 266 -6.89 -10.04 8.10
C TRP A 266 -6.42 -11.49 8.25
N TYR A 267 -7.33 -12.46 8.43
CA TYR A 267 -6.96 -13.87 8.39
C TYR A 267 -6.54 -14.30 6.98
N ARG A 268 -7.26 -13.87 5.94
CA ARG A 268 -6.93 -14.18 4.54
C ARG A 268 -5.52 -13.72 4.18
N THR A 269 -5.22 -12.45 4.44
CA THR A 269 -3.93 -11.88 4.04
C THR A 269 -2.76 -12.36 4.92
N THR A 270 -2.98 -12.67 6.21
CA THR A 270 -1.88 -13.01 7.14
C THR A 270 -1.79 -14.47 7.57
N GLY A 271 -2.85 -15.26 7.35
CA GLY A 271 -3.02 -16.61 7.90
C GLY A 271 -3.20 -16.67 9.43
N ARG A 272 -3.18 -15.54 10.13
CA ARG A 272 -3.26 -15.49 11.60
C ARG A 272 -4.71 -15.38 12.07
N SER A 273 -5.06 -16.13 13.10
CA SER A 273 -6.28 -15.93 13.89
C SER A 273 -5.95 -15.46 15.31
N GLY A 274 -6.92 -14.88 16.00
CA GLY A 274 -6.78 -14.38 17.36
C GLY A 274 -7.07 -12.89 17.46
N ARG A 275 -6.53 -12.27 18.52
CA ARG A 275 -6.87 -10.90 18.88
C ARG A 275 -6.21 -9.88 17.94
N TRP A 276 -6.96 -8.86 17.54
CA TRP A 276 -6.56 -7.79 16.63
C TRP A 276 -6.86 -6.41 17.20
N VAL A 277 -5.90 -5.50 17.09
CA VAL A 277 -6.05 -4.10 17.50
C VAL A 277 -5.58 -3.12 16.43
N ILE A 278 -6.08 -1.89 16.51
CA ILE A 278 -5.52 -0.70 15.83
C ILE A 278 -5.27 0.42 16.86
N PRO A 279 -4.51 1.47 16.52
CA PRO A 279 -4.32 2.62 17.40
C PRO A 279 -5.62 3.41 17.68
N ASP A 280 -5.79 3.90 18.90
CA ASP A 280 -6.84 4.84 19.30
C ASP A 280 -6.52 6.27 18.80
N TRP A 281 -6.99 6.57 17.59
CA TRP A 281 -6.71 7.85 16.92
C TRP A 281 -7.07 9.10 17.74
N PRO A 282 -8.25 9.20 18.40
CA PRO A 282 -8.52 10.29 19.33
C PRO A 282 -7.45 10.48 20.40
N ARG A 283 -6.96 9.40 21.02
CA ARG A 283 -5.93 9.49 22.07
C ARG A 283 -4.57 9.85 21.51
N LEU A 284 -4.23 9.39 20.30
CA LEU A 284 -3.02 9.82 19.60
C LEU A 284 -3.04 11.33 19.30
N ALA A 285 -4.20 11.86 18.92
CA ALA A 285 -4.39 13.28 18.60
C ALA A 285 -4.12 14.22 19.79
N GLU A 286 -4.16 13.72 21.02
CA GLU A 286 -3.77 14.48 22.22
C GLU A 286 -2.25 14.73 22.31
N ARG A 287 -1.45 13.96 21.57
CA ARG A 287 0.03 13.96 21.66
C ARG A 287 0.72 14.33 20.34
N TYR A 288 0.10 13.97 19.23
CA TYR A 288 0.67 14.12 17.89
C TYR A 288 -0.31 14.83 16.98
N GLU A 289 0.20 15.74 16.18
CA GLU A 289 -0.55 16.41 15.12
C GLU A 289 -0.69 15.53 13.88
N GLY A 290 0.18 14.52 13.71
CA GLY A 290 0.07 13.53 12.65
C GLY A 290 0.82 12.23 12.91
N VAL A 291 0.59 11.23 12.06
CA VAL A 291 1.33 9.97 12.02
C VAL A 291 1.79 9.75 10.59
N HIS A 292 3.07 9.50 10.39
CA HIS A 292 3.68 9.32 9.08
C HIS A 292 4.19 7.90 8.93
N LEU A 293 3.85 7.25 7.81
CA LEU A 293 4.38 5.94 7.44
C LEU A 293 5.49 6.12 6.41
N THR A 294 6.72 5.81 6.79
CA THR A 294 7.84 5.85 5.85
C THR A 294 7.70 4.76 4.78
N VAL A 295 8.33 4.95 3.62
CA VAL A 295 8.38 3.91 2.56
C VAL A 295 9.03 2.63 3.09
N ALA A 296 10.10 2.75 3.88
CA ALA A 296 10.77 1.60 4.50
C ALA A 296 9.83 0.86 5.47
N GLY A 297 9.08 1.60 6.29
CA GLY A 297 8.10 1.03 7.22
C GLY A 297 6.97 0.30 6.52
N TYR A 298 6.46 0.87 5.42
CA TYR A 298 5.48 0.23 4.55
C TYR A 298 6.02 -1.09 3.98
N LEU A 299 7.16 -1.04 3.28
CA LEU A 299 7.77 -2.23 2.64
C LEU A 299 8.14 -3.33 3.64
N ALA A 300 8.44 -2.97 4.90
CA ALA A 300 8.82 -3.92 5.93
C ALA A 300 7.63 -4.58 6.64
N ALA A 301 6.44 -3.96 6.66
CA ALA A 301 5.39 -4.35 7.61
C ALA A 301 3.95 -4.31 7.07
N ALA A 302 3.65 -3.55 6.01
CA ALA A 302 2.30 -3.44 5.48
C ALA A 302 1.78 -4.79 5.00
N GLY A 303 0.50 -5.08 5.29
CA GLY A 303 -0.14 -6.37 4.99
C GLY A 303 0.33 -7.57 5.82
N THR A 304 1.30 -7.41 6.72
CA THR A 304 1.79 -8.52 7.57
C THR A 304 1.14 -8.52 8.96
N ALA A 305 1.10 -9.66 9.63
CA ALA A 305 0.71 -9.74 11.04
C ALA A 305 1.83 -9.16 11.94
N ILE A 306 1.61 -7.94 12.41
CA ILE A 306 2.53 -7.24 13.32
C ILE A 306 2.21 -7.66 14.76
N VAL A 307 3.13 -8.37 15.39
CA VAL A 307 2.99 -8.85 16.77
C VAL A 307 3.02 -7.67 17.75
N VAL A 308 1.95 -7.49 18.52
CA VAL A 308 1.84 -6.46 19.57
C VAL A 308 2.21 -7.05 20.93
N ASP A 309 1.69 -8.24 21.24
CA ASP A 309 2.05 -9.03 22.41
C ASP A 309 1.82 -10.54 22.12
N ALA A 310 1.79 -11.38 23.16
CA ALA A 310 1.68 -12.83 23.00
C ALA A 310 0.41 -13.27 22.27
N ASP A 311 -0.71 -12.56 22.49
CA ASP A 311 -2.03 -12.96 21.97
C ASP A 311 -2.62 -11.94 21.00
N THR A 312 -2.00 -10.76 20.89
CA THR A 312 -2.50 -9.62 20.12
C THR A 312 -1.59 -9.26 18.95
N ALA A 313 -2.18 -9.01 17.79
CA ALA A 313 -1.48 -8.46 16.63
C ALA A 313 -2.25 -7.29 16.02
N SER A 314 -1.64 -6.65 15.03
CA SER A 314 -2.21 -5.60 14.20
C SER A 314 -1.75 -5.76 12.75
N VAL A 315 -2.37 -5.03 11.84
CA VAL A 315 -1.97 -4.94 10.43
C VAL A 315 -1.98 -3.48 10.02
N ILE A 316 -0.93 -3.03 9.34
CA ILE A 316 -0.97 -1.77 8.58
C ILE A 316 -1.65 -2.09 7.27
N ALA A 317 -2.88 -1.61 7.09
CA ALA A 317 -3.69 -1.88 5.92
C ALA A 317 -4.37 -0.60 5.44
N GLY A 318 -4.25 -0.29 4.15
CA GLY A 318 -4.93 0.86 3.57
C GLY A 318 -4.15 2.15 3.74
N TRP A 319 -2.83 2.06 3.93
CA TRP A 319 -1.95 3.15 4.28
C TRP A 319 -0.76 3.16 3.33
N ALA A 320 -0.83 4.01 2.31
CA ALA A 320 0.20 4.08 1.29
C ALA A 320 1.55 4.58 1.84
N PRO A 321 2.69 4.18 1.22
CA PRO A 321 4.01 4.64 1.64
C PRO A 321 4.13 6.16 1.53
N ASP A 322 4.84 6.77 2.48
CA ASP A 322 5.01 8.21 2.65
C ASP A 322 3.76 9.01 3.05
N HIS A 323 2.62 8.35 3.27
CA HIS A 323 1.44 9.06 3.74
C HIS A 323 1.56 9.47 5.20
N THR A 324 1.26 10.74 5.45
CA THR A 324 1.00 11.29 6.78
C THR A 324 -0.49 11.52 6.95
N TYR A 325 -1.10 10.88 7.94
CA TYR A 325 -2.45 11.23 8.38
C TYR A 325 -2.39 12.28 9.47
N TRP A 326 -3.10 13.38 9.28
CA TRP A 326 -3.14 14.49 10.23
C TRP A 326 -4.31 14.33 11.19
N LEU A 327 -4.05 14.43 12.48
CA LEU A 327 -4.99 14.14 13.56
C LEU A 327 -5.60 15.40 14.19
N THR A 328 -5.23 16.59 13.70
CA THR A 328 -5.68 17.88 14.24
C THR A 328 -5.95 18.90 13.13
N ASP A 329 -6.88 19.83 13.39
CA ASP A 329 -7.21 20.92 12.45
C ASP A 329 -6.15 22.03 12.36
N THR A 330 -5.11 21.96 13.19
CA THR A 330 -3.95 22.87 13.10
C THR A 330 -3.21 22.68 11.77
N VAL A 331 -3.32 21.49 11.18
CA VAL A 331 -2.82 21.17 9.86
C VAL A 331 -3.97 21.27 8.86
N ASN A 332 -3.90 22.27 7.98
CA ASN A 332 -4.98 22.61 7.06
C ASN A 332 -4.50 22.68 5.61
N LEU A 333 -5.44 22.62 4.67
CA LEU A 333 -5.14 22.83 3.27
C LEU A 333 -4.81 24.30 3.03
N GLY A 334 -3.75 24.54 2.26
CA GLY A 334 -3.51 25.84 1.65
C GLY A 334 -4.73 26.25 0.82
N SER A 335 -5.17 27.50 1.01
CA SER A 335 -6.21 28.11 0.20
C SER A 335 -5.76 28.43 -1.23
N ASP A 336 -4.45 28.46 -1.45
CA ASP A 336 -3.82 29.00 -2.64
C ASP A 336 -3.22 27.86 -3.50
N ASP A 337 -3.32 28.00 -4.83
CA ASP A 337 -2.65 27.17 -5.85
C ASP A 337 -3.05 25.66 -5.86
N PRO A 338 -4.34 25.29 -6.00
CA PRO A 338 -4.69 23.91 -6.32
C PRO A 338 -4.13 23.53 -7.69
N ARG A 339 -3.47 22.37 -7.76
CA ARG A 339 -2.92 21.83 -9.01
C ARG A 339 -3.75 20.68 -9.50
N THR A 340 -4.15 20.75 -10.75
CA THR A 340 -4.93 19.70 -11.40
C THR A 340 -3.99 18.81 -12.20
N TRP A 341 -4.17 17.51 -12.06
CA TRP A 341 -3.35 16.49 -12.69
C TRP A 341 -4.23 15.53 -13.48
N VAL A 342 -3.72 15.09 -14.63
CA VAL A 342 -4.31 14.04 -15.45
C VAL A 342 -3.29 12.93 -15.65
N CYS A 343 -3.73 11.69 -15.50
CA CYS A 343 -2.92 10.51 -15.74
C CYS A 343 -2.96 10.18 -17.23
N ASP A 344 -1.82 10.33 -17.90
CA ASP A 344 -1.60 9.81 -19.23
C ASP A 344 -1.17 8.35 -19.15
N THR A 345 -2.07 7.46 -19.59
CA THR A 345 -1.88 6.00 -19.65
C THR A 345 -1.49 5.51 -21.04
N SER A 346 -1.23 6.41 -22.00
CA SER A 346 -0.89 6.05 -23.38
C SER A 346 0.54 5.52 -23.55
N GLY A 347 1.42 5.83 -22.60
CA GLY A 347 2.80 5.34 -22.55
C GLY A 347 2.94 3.96 -21.89
N MET A 348 4.16 3.40 -21.90
CA MET A 348 4.44 2.12 -21.23
C MET A 348 4.25 2.19 -19.70
N HIS A 349 4.53 3.35 -19.11
CA HIS A 349 4.21 3.62 -17.71
C HIS A 349 3.26 4.81 -17.63
N PRO A 350 2.26 4.77 -16.75
CA PRO A 350 1.41 5.92 -16.49
C PRO A 350 2.25 7.15 -16.10
N SER A 351 1.80 8.33 -16.51
CA SER A 351 2.46 9.59 -16.14
C SER A 351 1.46 10.65 -15.75
N TRP A 352 1.71 11.33 -14.63
CA TRP A 352 0.87 12.44 -14.18
C TRP A 352 1.36 13.75 -14.79
N ILE A 353 0.47 14.41 -15.52
CA ILE A 353 0.73 15.70 -16.18
C ILE A 353 -0.10 16.78 -15.50
N GLU A 354 0.56 17.87 -15.10
CA GLU A 354 -0.10 19.05 -14.55
C GLU A 354 -0.85 19.78 -15.68
N GLU A 355 -2.16 20.00 -15.51
CA GLU A 355 -2.91 20.83 -16.44
C GLU A 355 -2.49 22.30 -16.28
N ALA A 356 -2.09 22.93 -17.38
CA ALA A 356 -1.84 24.35 -17.39
C ALA A 356 -3.16 25.11 -17.18
N HIS A 357 -3.24 25.91 -16.12
CA HIS A 357 -4.30 26.90 -15.95
C HIS A 357 -4.14 27.98 -17.03
N HIS A 358 -5.04 28.01 -18.02
CA HIS A 358 -5.07 29.03 -19.07
C HIS A 358 -5.67 30.35 -18.57
#